data_AF-A0A7K7TX57-F1
#
_entry.id   AF-A0A7K7TX57-F1
#
_cell.length_a   1.000
_cell.length_b   1.000
_cell.length_c   1.000
_cell.angle_alpha   90.00
_cell.angle_beta   90.00
_cell.angle_gamma   90.00
#
_symmetry.space_group_name_H-M   'P 1'
#
loop_
_entity.id
_entity.type
_entity.pdbx_description
1 polymer ?
#
loop_
_entity_poly.entity_id
_entity_poly.type
_entity_poly.pdbx_seq_one_letter_code
_entity_poly.pdbx_strand_id
1 'polypeptide(L)'
;PMPGAVGMPGASPGLVIPADMPPFRFQPHRIGVDWRRFSAVDVEWVAREVDVAALQEHIAGVTYCDLDGERCPHCGQPADPILLKVLRMAQLSIEYLLHCQDRLGTSLSVHVQRLQAARAELARTQQQAAEQVTQLQGAKEESRRWKKLMATQQLLLRARPNVYCKVLWQWKGVGGGKRVPVQDALCCILLLQKMKQVEQMEDEVEELKAKLRETQQQLEAEREAEKLRREQEAERARQRGEEGRRDLERWKEEERTKLSKEIDGLRQLFLAAFKDVASRNSAMEGKLQELQARKVVVSNLGSLRDDDTEEPWGRTQSWAELRGEQGRMAVQVSSAVPMSSPLLRIAGGPFGWRWTHIHALLCRSALWTPGLSSVTALVPAPTFTPGREEAPLGGKRRLLEALRRNPNLLKRFRPVLEEVLEEKLESMGVKRVAKGISARTYKSLQALVRLQQQQKAEKFPSLLQLRDKLVQAVLRKVRQCKKPGGALPRQLSIISGEVTS
;
A
#
# COMPACT_ATOMS: atom_id res chain seq x y z
N PRO A 1 5.48 4.06 45.58
CA PRO A 1 5.71 3.05 44.50
C PRO A 1 4.44 2.93 43.63
N MET A 2 4.41 3.69 42.54
CA MET A 2 3.27 3.79 41.61
C MET A 2 3.33 2.65 40.57
N PRO A 3 2.21 2.01 40.21
CA PRO A 3 2.20 0.99 39.18
C PRO A 3 2.08 1.60 37.77
N GLY A 4 3.11 1.35 36.96
CA GLY A 4 3.02 0.86 35.59
C GLY A 4 2.24 1.67 34.56
N ALA A 5 2.95 2.50 33.80
CA ALA A 5 2.51 2.99 32.50
C ALA A 5 2.25 1.81 31.54
N VAL A 6 0.99 1.65 31.13
CA VAL A 6 0.57 0.68 30.11
C VAL A 6 1.07 1.14 28.75
N GLY A 7 2.09 0.45 28.25
CA GLY A 7 2.64 0.66 26.90
C GLY A 7 1.61 0.31 25.82
N MET A 8 1.40 1.24 24.89
CA MET A 8 0.61 1.03 23.68
C MET A 8 1.29 -0.02 22.76
N PRO A 9 0.63 -1.11 22.34
CA PRO A 9 1.15 -1.98 21.29
C PRO A 9 0.57 -1.49 19.96
N GLY A 10 1.34 -0.67 19.24
CA GLY A 10 0.81 0.02 18.07
C GLY A 10 1.85 0.40 17.03
N ALA A 11 2.87 -0.43 16.82
CA ALA A 11 3.70 -0.34 15.63
C ALA A 11 4.00 -1.76 15.17
N SER A 12 3.33 -2.22 14.12
CA SER A 12 3.83 -3.35 13.35
C SER A 12 5.20 -2.95 12.84
N PRO A 13 6.30 -3.62 13.24
CA PRO A 13 7.57 -3.40 12.60
C PRO A 13 7.39 -3.96 11.20
N GLY A 14 7.25 -3.07 10.21
CA GLY A 14 7.40 -3.46 8.81
C GLY A 14 8.69 -4.27 8.68
N LEU A 15 8.66 -5.35 7.90
CA LEU A 15 9.76 -6.30 7.66
C LEU A 15 11.15 -5.70 7.93
N VAL A 16 11.58 -5.72 9.19
CA VAL A 16 12.92 -5.26 9.56
C VAL A 16 13.81 -6.41 9.16
N ILE A 17 14.43 -6.28 7.98
CA ILE A 17 15.52 -7.14 7.57
C ILE A 17 16.57 -7.03 8.68
N PRO A 18 16.92 -8.13 9.38
CA PRO A 18 17.93 -8.08 10.42
C PRO A 18 19.22 -7.49 9.85
N ALA A 19 19.71 -6.42 10.49
CA ALA A 19 20.87 -5.65 10.02
C ALA A 19 22.20 -6.43 10.11
N ASP A 20 22.21 -7.58 10.79
CA ASP A 20 23.44 -8.29 11.17
C ASP A 20 23.88 -9.39 10.19
N MET A 21 23.34 -9.46 8.97
CA MET A 21 23.68 -10.57 8.07
C MET A 21 24.60 -10.12 6.92
N PRO A 22 25.73 -10.83 6.68
CA PRO A 22 26.70 -10.47 5.66
C PRO A 22 26.08 -10.32 4.26
N PRO A 23 26.62 -9.41 3.43
CA PRO A 23 26.15 -9.20 2.07
C PRO A 23 26.36 -10.48 1.24
N PHE A 24 25.37 -10.79 0.39
CA PHE A 24 25.45 -11.93 -0.53
C PHE A 24 26.66 -11.79 -1.47
N ARG A 25 27.42 -12.88 -1.60
CA ARG A 25 28.55 -13.00 -2.53
C ARG A 25 28.55 -14.41 -3.09
N PHE A 26 28.75 -14.52 -4.40
CA PHE A 26 28.93 -15.80 -5.08
C PHE A 26 30.21 -16.48 -4.58
N GLN A 27 30.13 -17.77 -4.29
CA GLN A 27 31.26 -18.55 -3.82
C GLN A 27 32.16 -19.03 -4.96
N PRO A 28 33.46 -19.24 -4.73
CA PRO A 28 34.33 -19.93 -5.68
C PRO A 28 33.88 -21.39 -5.85
N HIS A 29 33.65 -21.82 -7.10
CA HIS A 29 33.20 -23.16 -7.42
C HIS A 29 34.42 -24.05 -7.64
N ARG A 30 34.79 -24.85 -6.62
CA ARG A 30 36.08 -25.56 -6.56
C ARG A 30 35.94 -27.09 -6.60
N ILE A 31 34.71 -27.59 -6.74
CA ILE A 31 34.41 -29.00 -6.61
C ILE A 31 34.43 -29.62 -8.01
N GLY A 32 35.30 -30.59 -8.27
CA GLY A 32 35.31 -31.29 -9.57
C GLY A 32 33.97 -32.00 -9.85
N VAL A 33 33.62 -32.14 -11.13
CA VAL A 33 32.36 -32.78 -11.52
C VAL A 33 32.44 -34.30 -11.36
N ASP A 34 31.56 -34.87 -10.54
CA ASP A 34 31.40 -36.33 -10.45
C ASP A 34 30.44 -36.84 -11.53
N TRP A 35 30.99 -37.07 -12.71
CA TRP A 35 30.25 -37.52 -13.89
C TRP A 35 29.50 -38.85 -13.68
N ARG A 36 30.01 -39.75 -12.84
CA ARG A 36 29.37 -41.05 -12.56
C ARG A 36 28.09 -40.88 -11.77
N ARG A 37 28.09 -39.94 -10.83
CA ARG A 37 26.93 -39.64 -10.00
C ARG A 37 25.85 -38.94 -10.82
N PHE A 38 26.23 -38.01 -11.70
CA PHE A 38 25.27 -37.35 -12.59
C PHE A 38 24.70 -38.26 -13.67
N SER A 39 25.49 -39.20 -14.21
CA SER A 39 24.98 -40.12 -15.24
C SER A 39 23.99 -41.16 -14.70
N ALA A 40 23.96 -41.38 -13.38
CA ALA A 40 22.99 -42.26 -12.73
C ALA A 40 21.60 -41.60 -12.54
N VAL A 41 21.49 -40.29 -12.73
CA VAL A 41 20.24 -39.55 -12.54
C VAL A 41 19.39 -39.63 -13.81
N ASP A 42 18.19 -40.20 -13.70
CA ASP A 42 17.18 -40.17 -14.76
C ASP A 42 16.42 -38.83 -14.72
N VAL A 43 16.80 -37.92 -15.62
CA VAL A 43 16.28 -36.55 -15.65
C VAL A 43 14.80 -36.52 -16.10
N GLU A 44 14.42 -37.38 -17.03
CA GLU A 44 13.05 -37.53 -17.51
C GLU A 44 12.12 -37.99 -16.38
N TRP A 45 12.60 -38.92 -15.54
CA TRP A 45 11.86 -39.39 -14.39
C TRP A 45 11.75 -38.30 -13.31
N VAL A 46 12.84 -37.59 -13.00
CA VAL A 46 12.82 -36.44 -12.05
C VAL A 46 11.85 -35.36 -12.52
N ALA A 47 11.80 -35.05 -13.82
CA ALA A 47 10.90 -34.06 -14.38
C ALA A 47 9.43 -34.51 -14.38
N ARG A 48 9.16 -35.80 -14.64
CA ARG A 48 7.79 -36.35 -14.69
C ARG A 48 7.18 -36.48 -13.31
N GLU A 49 7.93 -37.01 -12.35
CA GLU A 49 7.44 -37.26 -10.98
C GLU A 49 7.67 -36.08 -10.04
N VAL A 50 8.41 -35.05 -10.47
CA VAL A 50 8.80 -33.90 -9.64
C VAL A 50 9.52 -34.39 -8.38
N ASP A 51 10.52 -35.25 -8.55
CA ASP A 51 11.30 -35.79 -7.43
C ASP A 51 12.25 -34.71 -6.87
N VAL A 52 11.71 -33.95 -5.91
CA VAL A 52 12.44 -32.91 -5.19
C VAL A 52 13.57 -33.51 -4.36
N ALA A 53 13.46 -34.75 -3.89
CA ALA A 53 14.49 -35.38 -3.07
C ALA A 53 15.75 -35.68 -3.91
N ALA A 54 15.56 -36.30 -5.08
CA ALA A 54 16.65 -36.52 -6.03
C ALA A 54 17.30 -35.20 -6.47
N LEU A 55 16.50 -34.16 -6.75
CA LEU A 55 17.01 -32.84 -7.10
C LEU A 55 17.82 -32.22 -5.95
N GLN A 56 17.32 -32.30 -4.71
CA GLN A 56 17.96 -31.73 -3.52
C GLN A 56 19.29 -32.42 -3.20
N GLU A 57 19.41 -33.72 -3.46
CA GLU A 57 20.67 -34.45 -3.28
C GLU A 57 21.77 -33.95 -4.23
N HIS A 58 21.39 -33.62 -5.47
CA HIS A 58 22.35 -33.25 -6.52
C HIS A 58 22.55 -31.73 -6.67
N ILE A 59 21.68 -30.90 -6.09
CA ILE A 59 21.69 -29.43 -6.28
C ILE A 59 23.03 -28.80 -5.87
N ALA A 60 23.64 -29.26 -4.78
CA ALA A 60 24.94 -28.75 -4.34
C ALA A 60 26.06 -29.10 -5.32
N GLY A 61 26.03 -30.31 -5.88
CA GLY A 61 26.99 -30.77 -6.88
C GLY A 61 26.90 -30.00 -8.18
N VAL A 62 25.69 -29.61 -8.62
CA VAL A 62 25.49 -28.79 -9.83
C VAL A 62 25.86 -27.34 -9.58
N THR A 63 25.48 -26.81 -8.42
CA THR A 63 25.63 -25.38 -8.11
C THR A 63 27.08 -25.00 -7.88
N TYR A 64 27.88 -25.83 -7.20
CA TYR A 64 29.23 -25.47 -6.76
C TYR A 64 30.36 -26.20 -7.50
N CYS A 65 30.04 -26.87 -8.62
CA CYS A 65 31.07 -27.54 -9.41
C CYS A 65 31.93 -26.58 -10.24
N ASP A 66 33.21 -26.92 -10.34
CA ASP A 66 34.16 -26.30 -11.24
C ASP A 66 33.95 -26.84 -12.66
N LEU A 67 33.82 -25.93 -13.61
CA LEU A 67 33.66 -26.25 -15.03
C LEU A 67 34.90 -25.85 -15.83
N ASP A 68 35.85 -25.19 -15.19
CA ASP A 68 37.03 -24.64 -15.84
C ASP A 68 38.00 -25.78 -16.18
N GLY A 69 38.14 -26.06 -17.48
CA GLY A 69 39.06 -27.09 -17.98
C GLY A 69 38.47 -28.50 -18.09
N GLU A 70 37.16 -28.67 -17.86
CA GLU A 70 36.46 -29.93 -18.12
C GLU A 70 36.51 -30.28 -19.62
N ARG A 71 36.82 -31.55 -19.91
CA ARG A 71 37.01 -32.07 -21.27
C ARG A 71 36.01 -33.18 -21.52
N CYS A 72 35.58 -33.30 -22.77
CA CYS A 72 34.73 -34.40 -23.18
C CYS A 72 35.45 -35.74 -22.94
N PRO A 73 34.86 -36.68 -22.17
CA PRO A 73 35.49 -37.97 -21.88
C PRO A 73 35.67 -38.86 -23.12
N HIS A 74 34.96 -38.58 -24.21
CA HIS A 74 35.02 -39.37 -25.44
C HIS A 74 36.02 -38.84 -26.49
N CYS A 75 36.26 -37.52 -26.54
CA CYS A 75 37.14 -36.93 -27.58
C CYS A 75 38.24 -36.00 -27.03
N GLY A 76 38.28 -35.75 -25.71
CA GLY A 76 39.28 -34.92 -25.04
C GLY A 76 39.22 -33.42 -25.36
N GLN A 77 38.27 -33.01 -26.20
CA GLN A 77 38.06 -31.61 -26.58
C GLN A 77 37.47 -30.81 -25.42
N PRO A 78 37.82 -29.51 -25.29
CA PRO A 78 37.19 -28.63 -24.32
C PRO A 78 35.69 -28.48 -24.63
N ALA A 79 34.87 -28.32 -23.59
CA ALA A 79 33.45 -28.07 -23.75
C ALA A 79 33.19 -26.73 -24.50
N ASP A 80 32.06 -26.65 -25.19
CA ASP A 80 31.66 -25.44 -25.92
C ASP A 80 31.58 -24.23 -24.96
N PRO A 81 32.34 -23.14 -25.24
CA PRO A 81 32.32 -21.93 -24.43
C PRO A 81 30.93 -21.30 -24.23
N ILE A 82 30.00 -21.46 -25.18
CA ILE A 82 28.64 -20.93 -25.06
C ILE A 82 27.83 -21.76 -24.08
N LEU A 83 27.90 -23.09 -24.15
CA LEU A 83 27.25 -23.99 -23.21
C LEU A 83 27.79 -23.81 -21.79
N LEU A 84 29.11 -23.64 -21.64
CA LEU A 84 29.74 -23.31 -20.36
C LEU A 84 29.21 -22.01 -19.77
N LYS A 85 28.99 -20.97 -20.59
CA LYS A 85 28.39 -19.72 -20.13
C LYS A 85 26.93 -19.91 -19.68
N VAL A 86 26.14 -20.69 -20.42
CA VAL A 86 24.75 -21.00 -20.03
C VAL A 86 24.71 -21.74 -18.70
N LEU A 87 25.57 -22.75 -18.53
CA LEU A 87 25.66 -23.52 -17.30
C LEU A 87 26.17 -22.64 -16.14
N ARG A 88 27.16 -21.77 -16.39
CA ARG A 88 27.65 -20.80 -15.41
C ARG A 88 26.56 -19.83 -14.95
N MET A 89 25.74 -19.35 -15.88
CA MET A 89 24.57 -18.52 -15.55
C MET A 89 23.53 -19.30 -14.74
N ALA A 90 23.33 -20.58 -15.02
CA ALA A 90 22.45 -21.44 -14.25
C ALA A 90 22.98 -21.65 -12.82
N GLN A 91 24.28 -21.93 -12.63
CA GLN A 91 24.93 -22.04 -11.32
C GLN A 91 24.71 -20.79 -10.47
N LEU A 92 25.02 -19.61 -11.01
CA LEU A 92 24.83 -18.34 -10.32
C LEU A 92 23.35 -18.08 -10.00
N SER A 93 22.44 -18.45 -10.91
CA SER A 93 21.01 -18.32 -10.67
C SER A 93 20.54 -19.22 -9.53
N ILE A 94 21.00 -20.48 -9.48
CA ILE A 94 20.65 -21.44 -8.42
C ILE A 94 21.26 -21.01 -7.08
N GLU A 95 22.51 -20.55 -7.06
CA GLU A 95 23.16 -20.05 -5.84
C GLU A 95 22.39 -18.87 -5.25
N TYR A 96 21.93 -17.94 -6.10
CA TYR A 96 21.06 -16.84 -5.66
C TYR A 96 19.72 -17.33 -5.12
N LEU A 97 19.10 -18.33 -5.77
CA LEU A 97 17.84 -18.90 -5.31
C LEU A 97 17.98 -19.62 -3.97
N LEU A 98 19.06 -20.36 -3.75
CA LEU A 98 19.40 -20.97 -2.46
C LEU A 98 19.60 -19.90 -1.38
N HIS A 99 20.28 -18.80 -1.71
CA HIS A 99 20.38 -17.66 -0.80
C HIS A 99 19.01 -17.06 -0.46
N CYS A 100 18.15 -16.85 -1.45
CA CYS A 100 16.79 -16.38 -1.21
C CYS A 100 15.99 -17.35 -0.32
N GLN A 101 16.12 -18.66 -0.53
CA GLN A 101 15.46 -19.67 0.28
C GLN A 101 15.90 -19.60 1.74
N ASP A 102 17.21 -19.54 2.01
CA ASP A 102 17.74 -19.43 3.37
C ASP A 102 17.36 -18.11 4.04
N ARG A 103 17.44 -16.98 3.31
CA ARG A 103 17.01 -15.66 3.79
C ARG A 103 15.54 -15.62 4.17
N LEU A 104 14.68 -16.18 3.31
CA LEU A 104 13.25 -16.23 3.57
C LEU A 104 12.93 -17.23 4.69
N GLY A 105 13.65 -18.36 4.76
CA GLY A 105 13.50 -19.37 5.82
C GLY A 105 13.88 -18.82 7.20
N THR A 106 15.04 -18.18 7.31
CA THR A 106 15.49 -17.52 8.55
C THR A 106 14.55 -16.39 8.97
N SER A 107 14.13 -15.53 8.04
CA SER A 107 13.15 -14.46 8.31
C SER A 107 11.82 -15.04 8.81
N LEU A 108 11.29 -16.08 8.16
CA LEU A 108 10.06 -16.75 8.56
C LEU A 108 10.18 -17.35 9.96
N SER A 109 11.31 -18.02 10.27
CA SER A 109 11.58 -18.59 11.59
C SER A 109 11.55 -17.51 12.69
N VAL A 110 12.21 -16.37 12.48
CA VAL A 110 12.19 -15.24 13.41
C VAL A 110 10.76 -14.72 13.62
N HIS A 111 9.97 -14.58 12.56
CA HIS A 111 8.57 -14.14 12.68
C HIS A 111 7.70 -15.15 13.42
N VAL A 112 7.89 -16.45 13.19
CA VAL A 112 7.19 -17.52 13.92
C VAL A 112 7.52 -17.48 15.41
N GLN A 113 8.79 -17.33 15.77
CA GLN A 113 9.23 -17.20 17.17
C GLN A 113 8.62 -15.97 17.84
N ARG A 114 8.64 -14.80 17.18
CA ARG A 114 8.01 -13.57 17.69
C ARG A 114 6.51 -13.74 17.92
N LEU A 115 5.81 -14.40 16.99
CA LEU A 115 4.39 -14.68 17.13
C LEU A 115 4.10 -15.61 18.33
N GLN A 116 4.93 -16.64 18.53
CA GLN A 116 4.83 -17.53 19.67
C GLN A 116 5.06 -16.79 21.00
N ALA A 117 6.07 -15.93 21.07
CA ALA A 117 6.32 -15.10 22.25
C ALA A 117 5.13 -14.17 22.57
N ALA A 118 4.61 -13.46 21.57
CA ALA A 118 3.45 -12.58 21.75
C ALA A 118 2.19 -13.35 22.19
N ARG A 119 1.99 -14.58 21.70
CA ARG A 119 0.91 -15.46 22.17
C ARG A 119 1.07 -15.84 23.65
N ALA A 120 2.29 -16.15 24.08
CA ALA A 120 2.58 -16.46 25.48
C ALA A 120 2.35 -15.25 26.39
N GLU A 121 2.74 -14.05 25.97
CA GLU A 121 2.47 -12.80 26.70
C GLU A 121 0.98 -12.50 26.79
N LEU A 122 0.23 -12.69 25.70
CA LEU A 122 -1.23 -12.53 25.72
C LEU A 122 -1.89 -13.51 26.70
N ALA A 123 -1.46 -14.77 26.72
CA ALA A 123 -1.99 -15.75 27.66
C ALA A 123 -1.72 -15.35 29.12
N ARG A 124 -0.51 -14.84 29.44
CA ARG A 124 -0.17 -14.35 30.77
C ARG A 124 -1.01 -13.16 31.19
N THR A 125 -1.19 -12.17 30.31
CA THR A 125 -1.99 -10.98 30.61
C THR A 125 -3.48 -11.32 30.77
N GLN A 126 -4.00 -12.27 30.00
CA GLN A 126 -5.36 -12.79 30.18
C GLN A 126 -5.55 -13.47 31.53
N GLN A 127 -4.57 -14.29 31.96
CA GLN A 127 -4.60 -14.91 33.28
C GLN A 127 -4.60 -13.85 34.40
N GLN A 128 -3.69 -12.86 34.32
CA GLN A 128 -3.66 -11.76 35.28
C GLN A 128 -4.97 -10.98 35.30
N ALA A 129 -5.58 -10.72 34.15
CA ALA A 129 -6.87 -10.04 34.07
C ALA A 129 -7.99 -10.87 34.73
N ALA A 130 -8.00 -12.19 34.53
CA ALA A 130 -8.95 -13.07 35.19
C ALA A 130 -8.79 -13.07 36.72
N GLU A 131 -7.55 -13.09 37.22
CA GLU A 131 -7.23 -12.97 38.65
C GLU A 131 -7.66 -11.61 39.22
N GLN A 132 -7.46 -10.51 38.49
CA GLN A 132 -7.94 -9.19 38.90
C GLN A 132 -9.48 -9.13 38.96
N VAL A 133 -10.17 -9.78 38.02
CA VAL A 133 -11.64 -9.86 38.04
C VAL A 133 -12.15 -10.62 39.26
N THR A 134 -11.54 -11.75 39.62
CA THR A 134 -11.94 -12.51 40.82
C THR A 134 -11.66 -11.73 42.11
N GLN A 135 -10.51 -11.05 42.20
CA GLN A 135 -10.20 -10.17 43.33
C GLN A 135 -11.21 -9.04 43.49
N LEU A 136 -11.58 -8.37 42.40
CA LEU A 136 -12.60 -7.30 42.42
C LEU A 136 -13.98 -7.82 42.81
N GLN A 137 -14.34 -9.04 42.43
CA GLN A 137 -15.59 -9.67 42.87
C GLN A 137 -15.56 -9.91 44.39
N GLY A 138 -14.48 -10.47 44.93
CA GLY A 138 -14.30 -10.66 46.37
C GLY A 138 -14.42 -9.34 47.15
N ALA A 139 -13.69 -8.30 46.74
CA ALA A 139 -13.74 -6.99 47.37
C ALA A 139 -15.15 -6.34 47.30
N LYS A 140 -15.88 -6.54 46.20
CA LYS A 140 -17.27 -6.07 46.08
C LYS A 140 -18.20 -6.78 47.06
N GLU A 141 -18.02 -8.08 47.27
CA GLU A 141 -18.80 -8.84 48.25
C GLU A 141 -18.51 -8.39 49.68
N GLU A 142 -17.24 -8.18 50.03
CA GLU A 142 -16.83 -7.63 51.31
C GLU A 142 -17.41 -6.24 51.55
N SER A 143 -17.32 -5.34 50.56
CA SER A 143 -17.94 -4.01 50.63
C SER A 143 -19.44 -4.11 50.85
N ARG A 144 -20.13 -5.05 50.20
CA ARG A 144 -21.56 -5.32 50.43
C ARG A 144 -21.82 -5.81 51.86
N ARG A 145 -20.96 -6.68 52.42
CA ARG A 145 -21.05 -7.16 53.81
C ARG A 145 -20.89 -6.01 54.80
N TRP A 146 -19.88 -5.15 54.63
CA TRP A 146 -19.65 -3.98 55.47
C TRP A 146 -20.81 -2.99 55.41
N LYS A 147 -21.35 -2.70 54.22
CA LYS A 147 -22.54 -1.84 54.06
C LYS A 147 -23.75 -2.38 54.83
N LYS A 148 -24.01 -3.69 54.77
CA LYS A 148 -25.07 -4.33 55.54
C LYS A 148 -24.84 -4.16 57.06
N LEU A 149 -23.61 -4.40 57.53
CA LEU A 149 -23.26 -4.24 58.95
C LEU A 149 -23.47 -2.80 59.43
N MET A 150 -23.02 -1.81 58.65
CA MET A 150 -23.20 -0.39 58.97
C MET A 150 -24.67 0.01 58.99
N ALA A 151 -25.50 -0.48 58.07
CA ALA A 151 -26.94 -0.24 58.09
C ALA A 151 -27.60 -0.83 59.35
N THR A 152 -27.22 -2.04 59.76
CA THR A 152 -27.69 -2.66 61.00
C THR A 152 -27.27 -1.84 62.22
N GLN A 153 -26.02 -1.41 62.30
CA GLN A 153 -25.53 -0.56 63.39
C GLN A 153 -26.24 0.79 63.43
N GLN A 154 -26.47 1.43 62.27
CA GLN A 154 -27.19 2.69 62.18
C GLN A 154 -28.65 2.54 62.63
N LEU A 155 -29.30 1.41 62.33
CA LEU A 155 -30.65 1.10 62.80
C LEU A 155 -30.68 0.90 64.31
N LEU A 156 -29.71 0.18 64.90
CA LEU A 156 -29.58 0.01 66.35
C LEU A 156 -29.34 1.36 67.07
N LEU A 157 -28.53 2.24 66.49
CA LEU A 157 -28.28 3.59 67.03
C LEU A 157 -29.54 4.46 66.92
N ARG A 158 -30.31 4.38 65.83
CA ARG A 158 -31.57 5.10 65.64
C ARG A 158 -32.70 4.56 66.52
N ALA A 159 -32.67 3.27 66.83
CA ALA A 159 -33.56 2.59 67.78
C ALA A 159 -33.15 2.79 69.25
N ARG A 160 -32.21 3.70 69.56
CA ARG A 160 -32.02 4.26 70.90
C ARG A 160 -32.83 5.57 71.07
N PRO A 161 -34.10 5.54 71.51
CA PRO A 161 -34.69 6.69 72.17
C PRO A 161 -33.99 6.92 73.50
N ASN A 162 -33.17 7.97 73.53
CA ASN A 162 -33.37 9.03 74.50
C ASN A 162 -33.52 8.65 75.99
N VAL A 163 -32.64 7.80 76.51
CA VAL A 163 -32.50 7.61 77.97
C VAL A 163 -31.89 8.86 78.62
N TYR A 164 -31.18 9.69 77.86
CA TYR A 164 -30.49 10.89 78.36
C TYR A 164 -31.35 12.17 78.38
N CYS A 165 -32.31 12.40 77.46
CA CYS A 165 -33.13 13.63 77.56
C CYS A 165 -34.30 13.52 78.55
N LYS A 166 -34.64 12.35 79.10
CA LYS A 166 -35.72 12.28 80.10
C LYS A 166 -35.35 12.96 81.42
N VAL A 167 -34.05 13.00 81.76
CA VAL A 167 -33.53 13.64 82.99
C VAL A 167 -33.54 15.17 82.88
N LEU A 168 -33.32 15.72 81.67
CA LEU A 168 -33.20 17.18 81.48
C LEU A 168 -34.57 17.91 81.54
N TRP A 169 -35.65 17.24 81.17
CA TRP A 169 -37.00 17.82 81.22
C TRP A 169 -37.61 17.83 82.63
N GLN A 170 -37.16 16.98 83.54
CA GLN A 170 -37.68 16.91 84.91
C GLN A 170 -37.18 18.06 85.80
N TRP A 171 -36.08 18.72 85.41
CA TRP A 171 -35.45 19.80 86.18
C TRP A 171 -36.07 21.19 85.94
N LYS A 172 -36.74 21.41 84.79
CA LYS A 172 -37.44 22.68 84.49
C LYS A 172 -38.83 22.80 85.14
N GLY A 173 -39.28 21.77 85.85
CA GLY A 173 -40.64 21.67 86.41
C GLY A 173 -40.78 21.94 87.91
N VAL A 174 -39.76 22.47 88.59
CA VAL A 174 -39.86 22.83 90.02
C VAL A 174 -39.57 24.31 90.20
N GLY A 175 -40.59 25.13 90.01
CA GLY A 175 -40.65 26.48 90.55
C GLY A 175 -40.96 26.41 92.04
N GLY A 176 -40.07 26.94 92.87
CA GLY A 176 -40.31 27.05 94.31
C GLY A 176 -39.01 27.31 95.06
N GLY A 177 -38.78 28.58 95.42
CA GLY A 177 -37.56 29.04 96.07
C GLY A 177 -37.26 28.33 97.38
N LYS A 178 -36.07 27.72 97.46
CA LYS A 178 -35.29 27.50 98.69
C LYS A 178 -33.81 27.61 98.33
N ARG A 179 -32.99 28.04 99.30
CA ARG A 179 -31.55 28.25 99.15
C ARG A 179 -30.87 27.05 98.48
N VAL A 180 -30.12 27.37 97.44
CA VAL A 180 -29.22 26.47 96.70
C VAL A 180 -28.26 25.78 97.69
N PRO A 181 -28.27 24.44 97.82
CA PRO A 181 -27.27 23.73 98.61
C PRO A 181 -25.91 23.83 97.92
N VAL A 182 -24.82 23.83 98.71
CA VAL A 182 -23.41 23.96 98.27
C VAL A 182 -23.00 22.95 97.17
N GLN A 183 -23.80 21.91 96.94
CA GLN A 183 -23.62 20.89 95.90
C GLN A 183 -23.97 21.39 94.48
N ASP A 184 -24.89 22.35 94.34
CA ASP A 184 -25.27 22.94 93.04
C ASP A 184 -24.26 23.97 92.54
N ALA A 185 -23.51 24.62 93.44
CA ALA A 185 -22.42 25.52 93.06
C ALA A 185 -21.26 24.75 92.38
N LEU A 186 -20.96 23.53 92.85
CA LEU A 186 -19.98 22.63 92.22
C LEU A 186 -20.45 22.15 90.85
N CYS A 187 -21.76 21.92 90.68
CA CYS A 187 -22.37 21.58 89.39
C CYS A 187 -22.24 22.74 88.38
N CYS A 188 -22.54 23.97 88.81
CA CYS A 188 -22.37 25.17 87.99
C CYS A 188 -20.91 25.42 87.59
N ILE A 189 -19.96 25.20 88.50
CA ILE A 189 -18.52 25.35 88.21
C ILE A 189 -18.06 24.29 87.21
N LEU A 190 -18.48 23.03 87.38
CA LEU A 190 -18.15 21.94 86.46
C LEU A 190 -18.77 22.17 85.06
N LEU A 191 -20.00 22.69 85.00
CA LEU A 191 -20.67 23.04 83.74
C LEU A 191 -19.97 24.20 83.03
N LEU A 192 -19.57 25.26 83.75
CA LEU A 192 -18.77 26.36 83.19
C LEU A 192 -17.42 25.86 82.67
N GLN A 193 -16.77 24.95 83.39
CA GLN A 193 -15.51 24.34 82.95
C GLN A 193 -15.70 23.49 81.69
N LYS A 194 -16.78 22.70 81.61
CA LYS A 194 -17.14 21.92 80.42
C LYS A 194 -17.49 22.81 79.23
N MET A 195 -18.20 23.92 79.44
CA MET A 195 -18.52 24.88 78.38
C MET A 195 -17.25 25.53 77.83
N LYS A 196 -16.28 25.89 78.68
CA LYS A 196 -14.97 26.39 78.22
C LYS A 196 -14.20 25.35 77.39
N GLN A 197 -14.27 24.08 77.75
CA GLN A 197 -13.67 23.00 76.94
C GLN A 197 -14.38 22.80 75.60
N VAL A 198 -15.70 23.00 75.55
CA VAL A 198 -16.48 22.91 74.30
C VAL A 198 -16.16 24.09 73.40
N GLU A 199 -16.09 25.31 73.94
CA GLU A 199 -15.71 26.52 73.18
C GLU A 199 -14.29 26.39 72.59
N GLN A 200 -13.33 25.88 73.36
CA GLN A 200 -11.98 25.56 72.86
C GLN A 200 -12.00 24.52 71.74
N MET A 201 -12.81 23.47 71.87
CA MET A 201 -12.95 22.44 70.84
C MET A 201 -13.62 23.00 69.56
N GLU A 202 -14.57 23.94 69.71
CA GLU A 202 -15.24 24.61 68.59
C GLU A 202 -14.25 25.50 67.82
N ASP A 203 -13.42 26.26 68.53
CA ASP A 203 -12.35 27.08 67.91
C ASP A 203 -11.34 26.21 67.14
N GLU A 204 -10.91 25.09 67.73
CA GLU A 204 -10.01 24.13 67.07
C GLU A 204 -10.65 23.51 65.81
N VAL A 205 -11.94 23.17 65.87
CA VAL A 205 -12.67 22.62 64.71
C VAL A 205 -12.79 23.68 63.61
N GLU A 206 -13.01 24.94 63.96
CA GLU A 206 -13.12 26.02 62.98
C GLU A 206 -11.76 26.38 62.36
N GLU A 207 -10.68 26.32 63.13
CA GLU A 207 -9.32 26.42 62.61
C GLU A 207 -8.97 25.25 61.67
N LEU A 208 -9.32 24.02 62.06
CA LEU A 208 -9.11 22.83 61.21
C LEU A 208 -9.93 22.90 59.92
N LYS A 209 -11.16 23.43 59.97
CA LYS A 209 -11.97 23.67 58.77
C LYS A 209 -11.34 24.75 57.88
N ALA A 210 -10.78 25.81 58.46
CA ALA A 210 -10.08 26.85 57.70
C ALA A 210 -8.85 26.28 56.98
N LYS A 211 -8.00 25.52 57.70
CA LYS A 211 -6.84 24.81 57.15
C LYS A 211 -7.24 23.80 56.07
N LEU A 212 -8.35 23.08 56.26
CA LEU A 212 -8.86 22.15 55.26
C LEU A 212 -9.30 22.88 53.98
N ARG A 213 -9.96 24.04 54.09
CA ARG A 213 -10.36 24.84 52.92
C ARG A 213 -9.14 25.40 52.18
N GLU A 214 -8.13 25.87 52.91
CA GLU A 214 -6.88 26.38 52.32
C GLU A 214 -6.13 25.27 51.55
N THR A 215 -5.96 24.10 52.17
CA THR A 215 -5.32 22.94 51.53
C THR A 215 -6.11 22.43 50.33
N GLN A 216 -7.45 22.48 50.38
CA GLN A 216 -8.31 22.17 49.23
C GLN A 216 -8.08 23.16 48.07
N GLN A 217 -8.03 24.46 48.36
CA GLN A 217 -7.75 25.50 47.35
C GLN A 217 -6.34 25.37 46.75
N GLN A 218 -5.34 25.06 47.58
CA GLN A 218 -3.97 24.81 47.12
C GLN A 218 -3.92 23.61 46.18
N LEU A 219 -4.58 22.50 46.53
CA LEU A 219 -4.64 21.31 45.69
C LEU A 219 -5.37 21.56 44.37
N GLU A 220 -6.43 22.37 44.38
CA GLU A 220 -7.14 22.78 43.17
C GLU A 220 -6.26 23.66 42.27
N ALA A 221 -5.54 24.63 42.84
CA ALA A 221 -4.59 25.46 42.11
C ALA A 221 -3.44 24.63 41.50
N GLU A 222 -2.90 23.65 42.24
CA GLU A 222 -1.89 22.73 41.73
C GLU A 222 -2.42 21.88 40.57
N ARG A 223 -3.65 21.38 40.67
CA ARG A 223 -4.30 20.62 39.59
C ARG A 223 -4.48 21.45 38.32
N GLU A 224 -4.92 22.71 38.44
CA GLU A 224 -5.05 23.61 37.30
C GLU A 224 -3.69 23.99 36.70
N ALA A 225 -2.68 24.21 37.53
CA ALA A 225 -1.31 24.46 37.07
C ALA A 225 -0.72 23.24 36.33
N GLU A 226 -0.96 22.03 36.84
CA GLU A 226 -0.52 20.79 36.20
C GLU A 226 -1.25 20.55 34.87
N LYS A 227 -2.55 20.86 34.81
CA LYS A 227 -3.34 20.81 33.58
C LYS A 227 -2.79 21.78 32.53
N LEU A 228 -2.50 23.02 32.89
CA LEU A 228 -1.90 24.00 31.98
C LEU A 228 -0.51 23.55 31.48
N ARG A 229 0.32 22.97 32.36
CA ARG A 229 1.62 22.39 31.97
C ARG A 229 1.45 21.26 30.96
N ARG A 230 0.49 20.35 31.18
CA ARG A 230 0.17 19.26 30.25
C ARG A 230 -0.32 19.77 28.90
N GLU A 231 -1.17 20.80 28.88
CA GLU A 231 -1.65 21.43 27.65
C GLU A 231 -0.49 22.09 26.89
N GLN A 232 0.40 22.80 27.58
CA GLN A 232 1.58 23.42 26.98
C GLN A 232 2.55 22.37 26.41
N GLU A 233 2.79 21.26 27.13
CA GLU A 233 3.62 20.15 26.64
C GLU A 233 3.02 19.46 25.42
N ALA A 234 1.70 19.23 25.42
CA ALA A 234 0.99 18.68 24.28
C ALA A 234 1.09 19.60 23.07
N GLU A 235 0.99 20.91 23.26
CA GLU A 235 1.12 21.88 22.18
C GLU A 235 2.55 21.92 21.62
N ARG A 236 3.57 21.90 22.48
CA ARG A 236 4.97 21.77 22.04
C ARG A 236 5.20 20.45 21.28
N ALA A 237 4.57 19.35 21.70
CA ALA A 237 4.67 18.08 21.01
C ALA A 237 3.97 18.12 19.63
N ARG A 238 2.81 18.79 19.52
CA ARG A 238 2.14 19.04 18.25
C ARG A 238 3.00 19.87 17.31
N GLN A 239 3.59 20.96 17.80
CA GLN A 239 4.48 21.82 17.01
C GLN A 239 5.69 21.04 16.46
N ARG A 240 6.35 20.22 17.29
CA ARG A 240 7.44 19.34 16.83
C ARG A 240 6.97 18.33 15.78
N GLY A 241 5.75 17.79 15.95
CA GLY A 241 5.13 16.88 14.99
C GLY A 241 4.81 17.56 13.65
N GLU A 242 4.35 18.81 13.69
CA GLU A 242 4.09 19.62 12.49
C GLU A 242 5.37 20.03 11.79
N GLU A 243 6.41 20.43 12.53
CA GLU A 243 7.73 20.74 12.00
C GLU A 243 8.32 19.52 11.28
N GLY A 244 8.32 18.35 11.91
CA GLY A 244 8.77 17.11 11.28
C GLY A 244 7.96 16.74 10.01
N ARG A 245 6.66 17.09 9.96
CA ARG A 245 5.86 16.94 8.72
C ARG A 245 6.30 17.92 7.65
N ARG A 246 6.52 19.19 7.99
CA ARG A 246 7.02 20.22 7.05
C ARG A 246 8.38 19.83 6.51
N ASP A 247 9.27 19.30 7.33
CA ASP A 247 10.61 18.86 6.93
C ASP A 247 10.54 17.70 5.94
N LEU A 248 9.67 16.72 6.21
CA LEU A 248 9.43 15.60 5.29
C LEU A 248 8.85 16.07 3.95
N GLU A 249 7.96 17.08 3.95
CA GLU A 249 7.43 17.66 2.74
C GLU A 249 8.50 18.43 1.94
N ARG A 250 9.34 19.21 2.62
CA ARG A 250 10.49 19.88 1.98
C ARG A 250 11.43 18.87 1.34
N TRP A 251 11.83 17.82 2.06
CA TRP A 251 12.70 16.77 1.53
C TRP A 251 12.08 16.07 0.30
N LYS A 252 10.77 15.77 0.34
CA LYS A 252 10.09 15.16 -0.82
C LYS A 252 10.12 16.06 -2.05
N GLU A 253 9.99 17.37 -1.87
CA GLU A 253 10.07 18.33 -2.97
C GLU A 253 11.50 18.45 -3.48
N GLU A 254 12.48 18.53 -2.58
CA GLU A 254 13.90 18.52 -2.93
C GLU A 254 14.26 17.29 -3.78
N GLU A 255 13.87 16.08 -3.36
CA GLU A 255 14.12 14.87 -4.15
C GLU A 255 13.38 14.86 -5.48
N ARG A 256 12.15 15.38 -5.55
CA ARG A 256 11.44 15.54 -6.83
C ARG A 256 12.19 16.48 -7.77
N THR A 257 12.71 17.59 -7.25
CA THR A 257 13.45 18.56 -8.06
C THR A 257 14.81 17.99 -8.51
N LYS A 258 15.50 17.22 -7.67
CA LYS A 258 16.75 16.51 -8.07
C LYS A 258 16.50 15.52 -9.20
N LEU A 259 15.51 14.65 -9.05
CA LEU A 259 15.12 13.70 -10.10
C LEU A 259 14.71 14.41 -11.39
N SER A 260 13.95 15.52 -11.30
CA SER A 260 13.61 16.32 -12.49
C SER A 260 14.86 16.86 -13.17
N LYS A 261 15.80 17.42 -12.41
CA LYS A 261 17.07 17.94 -12.94
C LYS A 261 17.91 16.86 -13.61
N GLU A 262 17.99 15.66 -13.02
CA GLU A 262 18.70 14.52 -13.61
C GLU A 262 18.05 14.05 -14.93
N ILE A 263 16.72 13.94 -14.95
CA ILE A 263 15.96 13.59 -16.15
C ILE A 263 16.17 14.65 -17.24
N ASP A 264 16.14 15.93 -16.88
CA ASP A 264 16.37 17.01 -17.84
C ASP A 264 17.82 17.03 -18.34
N GLY A 265 18.80 16.71 -17.50
CA GLY A 265 20.19 16.49 -17.90
C GLY A 265 20.33 15.35 -18.91
N LEU A 266 19.71 14.19 -18.65
CA LEU A 266 19.71 13.06 -19.58
C LEU A 266 19.02 13.42 -20.91
N ARG A 267 17.89 14.14 -20.87
CA ARG A 267 17.21 14.63 -22.08
C ARG A 267 18.11 15.52 -22.92
N GLN A 268 18.86 16.42 -22.28
CA GLN A 268 19.82 17.29 -22.98
C GLN A 268 20.95 16.49 -23.62
N LEU A 269 21.50 15.49 -22.93
CA LEU A 269 22.53 14.60 -23.48
C LEU A 269 22.01 13.83 -24.71
N PHE A 270 20.81 13.25 -24.64
CA PHE A 270 20.21 12.58 -25.81
C PHE A 270 19.97 13.54 -26.96
N LEU A 271 19.41 14.73 -26.70
CA LEU A 271 19.20 15.75 -27.73
C LEU A 271 20.52 16.16 -28.41
N ALA A 272 21.60 16.31 -27.65
CA ALA A 272 22.92 16.62 -28.19
C ALA A 272 23.45 15.47 -29.07
N ALA A 273 23.33 14.21 -28.62
CA ALA A 273 23.74 13.05 -29.39
C ALA A 273 22.94 12.91 -30.70
N PHE A 274 21.63 13.14 -30.67
CA PHE A 274 20.82 13.14 -31.90
C PHE A 274 21.24 14.22 -32.89
N LYS A 275 21.57 15.43 -32.41
CA LYS A 275 22.09 16.51 -33.27
C LYS A 275 23.44 16.17 -33.88
N ASP A 276 24.34 15.58 -33.11
CA ASP A 276 25.66 15.11 -33.58
C ASP A 276 25.54 13.97 -34.60
N VAL A 277 24.63 13.02 -34.39
CA VAL A 277 24.34 11.97 -35.39
C VAL A 277 23.75 12.58 -36.65
N ALA A 278 22.81 13.53 -36.54
CA ALA A 278 22.21 14.19 -37.71
C ALA A 278 23.26 14.98 -38.52
N SER A 279 24.17 15.72 -37.85
CA SER A 279 25.23 16.45 -38.54
C SER A 279 26.21 15.50 -39.22
N ARG A 280 26.63 14.41 -38.56
CA ARG A 280 27.44 13.35 -39.19
C ARG A 280 26.74 12.72 -40.39
N ASN A 281 25.44 12.44 -40.28
CA ASN A 281 24.69 11.84 -41.36
C ASN A 281 24.62 12.79 -42.58
N SER A 282 24.36 14.08 -42.35
CA SER A 282 24.40 15.09 -43.43
C SER A 282 25.80 15.22 -44.06
N ALA A 283 26.87 15.12 -43.27
CA ALA A 283 28.23 15.15 -43.78
C ALA A 283 28.57 13.90 -44.61
N MET A 284 28.07 12.72 -44.22
CA MET A 284 28.20 11.49 -45.00
C MET A 284 27.41 11.56 -46.30
N GLU A 285 26.16 12.04 -46.26
CA GLU A 285 25.35 12.27 -47.46
C GLU A 285 26.04 13.25 -48.42
N GLY A 286 26.63 14.33 -47.91
CA GLY A 286 27.41 15.26 -48.71
C GLY A 286 28.61 14.60 -49.40
N LYS A 287 29.38 13.76 -48.68
CA LYS A 287 30.48 13.00 -49.28
C LYS A 287 30.01 11.98 -50.32
N LEU A 288 28.88 11.32 -50.09
CA LEU A 288 28.27 10.39 -51.06
C LEU A 288 27.89 11.12 -52.35
N GLN A 289 27.26 12.30 -52.23
CA GLN A 289 26.93 13.14 -53.38
C GLN A 289 28.19 13.61 -54.13
N GLU A 290 29.26 13.97 -53.42
CA GLU A 290 30.54 14.35 -54.03
C GLU A 290 31.18 13.18 -54.80
N LEU A 291 31.18 11.97 -54.21
CA LEU A 291 31.67 10.77 -54.89
C LEU A 291 30.82 10.43 -56.12
N GLN A 292 29.50 10.59 -56.04
CA GLN A 292 28.59 10.41 -57.17
C GLN A 292 28.83 11.44 -58.27
N ALA A 293 29.07 12.71 -57.92
CA ALA A 293 29.39 13.76 -58.88
C ALA A 293 30.76 13.56 -59.54
N ARG A 294 31.77 13.08 -58.78
CA ARG A 294 33.09 12.72 -59.31
C ARG A 294 33.05 11.51 -60.25
N LYS A 295 32.12 10.57 -60.06
CA LYS A 295 31.91 9.43 -60.97
C LYS A 295 31.43 9.87 -62.38
N VAL A 296 30.96 11.10 -62.54
CA VAL A 296 30.50 11.68 -63.82
C VAL A 296 31.60 12.49 -64.53
N VAL A 297 32.78 12.70 -63.92
CA VAL A 297 33.88 13.45 -64.54
C VAL A 297 35.13 12.56 -64.70
N VAL A 298 35.21 11.96 -65.89
CA VAL A 298 36.39 11.49 -66.64
C VAL A 298 37.28 10.42 -65.96
N SER A 299 37.17 9.18 -66.44
CA SER A 299 38.26 8.19 -66.41
C SER A 299 38.93 8.12 -67.79
N ASN A 300 40.27 8.13 -67.82
CA ASN A 300 41.07 7.96 -69.05
C ASN A 300 41.20 6.48 -69.49
N LEU A 301 40.27 5.61 -69.09
CA LEU A 301 40.32 4.16 -69.35
C LEU A 301 39.07 3.63 -70.06
N GLY A 302 38.28 4.52 -70.66
CA GLY A 302 37.10 4.15 -71.43
C GLY A 302 35.85 3.97 -70.56
N SER A 303 34.70 4.14 -71.21
CA SER A 303 33.38 3.97 -70.60
C SER A 303 33.11 2.48 -70.41
N LEU A 304 33.55 1.94 -69.28
CA LEU A 304 33.10 0.62 -68.83
C LEU A 304 31.67 0.79 -68.31
N ARG A 305 30.74 0.50 -69.21
CA ARG A 305 29.34 0.26 -68.89
C ARG A 305 29.33 -0.96 -67.97
N ASP A 306 28.93 -0.79 -66.72
CA ASP A 306 28.51 -1.93 -65.91
C ASP A 306 27.25 -2.47 -66.60
N ASP A 307 27.42 -3.52 -67.42
CA ASP A 307 26.32 -4.39 -67.86
C ASP A 307 25.86 -5.22 -66.65
N ASP A 308 25.32 -4.55 -65.63
CA ASP A 308 24.38 -5.18 -64.71
C ASP A 308 23.03 -5.21 -65.43
N THR A 309 22.93 -6.16 -66.34
CA THR A 309 21.66 -6.67 -66.86
C THR A 309 20.98 -7.46 -65.73
N GLU A 310 20.48 -6.74 -64.72
CA GLU A 310 19.42 -7.22 -63.85
C GLU A 310 18.18 -6.41 -64.23
N GLU A 311 17.26 -7.12 -64.87
CA GLU A 311 15.99 -6.63 -65.36
C GLU A 311 15.25 -5.69 -64.37
N PRO A 312 14.71 -4.54 -64.83
CA PRO A 312 13.88 -3.64 -64.02
C PRO A 312 12.47 -4.16 -63.64
N TRP A 313 12.22 -5.46 -63.70
CA TRP A 313 10.88 -6.02 -63.53
C TRP A 313 10.69 -6.58 -62.11
N GLY A 314 10.08 -5.76 -61.25
CA GLY A 314 9.49 -6.25 -59.99
C GLY A 314 9.47 -5.26 -58.83
N ARG A 315 10.39 -4.29 -58.79
CA ARG A 315 10.39 -3.28 -57.73
C ARG A 315 9.59 -2.03 -58.09
N THR A 316 9.60 -1.57 -59.34
CA THR A 316 8.90 -0.33 -59.74
C THR A 316 7.38 -0.48 -59.78
N GLN A 317 6.85 -1.69 -60.05
CA GLN A 317 5.41 -1.98 -59.96
C GLN A 317 4.92 -1.90 -58.50
N SER A 318 5.66 -2.48 -57.54
CA SER A 318 5.29 -2.42 -56.13
C SER A 318 5.23 -0.97 -55.62
N TRP A 319 6.19 -0.10 -55.98
CA TRP A 319 6.20 1.29 -55.52
C TRP A 319 5.21 2.21 -56.26
N ALA A 320 4.85 1.91 -57.51
CA ALA A 320 3.84 2.66 -58.27
C ALA A 320 2.41 2.19 -57.95
N GLU A 321 2.20 0.90 -57.67
CA GLU A 321 0.93 0.37 -57.16
C GLU A 321 0.71 0.81 -55.71
N LEU A 322 1.71 0.81 -54.83
CA LEU A 322 1.55 1.32 -53.46
C LEU A 322 1.30 2.85 -53.40
N ARG A 323 1.88 3.62 -54.33
CA ARG A 323 1.65 5.09 -54.42
C ARG A 323 0.35 5.42 -55.17
N GLY A 324 -0.01 4.60 -56.16
CA GLY A 324 -1.29 4.67 -56.87
C GLY A 324 -2.47 4.13 -56.07
N GLU A 325 -2.26 3.23 -55.10
CA GLU A 325 -3.26 2.75 -54.15
C GLU A 325 -3.42 3.71 -52.97
N GLN A 326 -2.35 4.37 -52.49
CA GLN A 326 -2.49 5.52 -51.59
C GLN A 326 -3.16 6.71 -52.27
N GLY A 327 -2.88 6.97 -53.55
CA GLY A 327 -3.54 8.00 -54.35
C GLY A 327 -4.98 7.67 -54.72
N ARG A 328 -5.31 6.42 -55.05
CA ARG A 328 -6.70 5.97 -55.31
C ARG A 328 -7.54 5.90 -54.04
N MET A 329 -6.97 5.53 -52.88
CA MET A 329 -7.67 5.64 -51.60
C MET A 329 -7.87 7.10 -51.15
N ALA A 330 -7.00 8.03 -51.55
CA ALA A 330 -7.17 9.46 -51.27
C ALA A 330 -8.14 10.18 -52.24
N VAL A 331 -8.25 9.72 -53.49
CA VAL A 331 -9.11 10.35 -54.52
C VAL A 331 -10.49 9.70 -54.64
N GLN A 332 -10.68 8.40 -54.35
CA GLN A 332 -12.02 7.78 -54.31
C GLN A 332 -12.88 8.24 -53.12
N VAL A 333 -12.29 8.90 -52.10
CA VAL A 333 -13.06 9.43 -50.96
C VAL A 333 -13.54 10.87 -51.20
N SER A 334 -13.07 11.56 -52.25
CA SER A 334 -13.41 12.97 -52.49
C SER A 334 -14.19 13.29 -53.78
N SER A 335 -14.53 12.33 -54.64
CA SER A 335 -15.41 12.61 -55.79
C SER A 335 -16.49 11.55 -56.02
N ALA A 336 -17.65 11.73 -55.39
CA ALA A 336 -18.98 11.54 -55.98
C ALA A 336 -20.07 11.63 -54.89
N VAL A 337 -20.41 12.86 -54.50
CA VAL A 337 -21.84 13.17 -54.31
C VAL A 337 -22.14 14.27 -55.34
N PRO A 338 -22.96 14.01 -56.36
CA PRO A 338 -23.59 15.10 -57.07
C PRO A 338 -24.68 15.65 -56.14
N MET A 339 -24.45 16.85 -55.61
CA MET A 339 -25.56 17.70 -55.18
C MET A 339 -26.27 18.21 -56.43
N SER A 340 -27.48 17.71 -56.65
CA SER A 340 -28.53 18.44 -57.36
C SER A 340 -29.76 18.34 -56.48
N SER A 341 -30.01 19.38 -55.69
CA SER A 341 -31.36 19.68 -55.20
C SER A 341 -32.10 20.42 -56.30
N PRO A 342 -33.42 20.25 -56.42
CA PRO A 342 -34.28 21.20 -55.72
C PRO A 342 -35.54 20.60 -55.09
N LEU A 343 -35.82 21.08 -53.86
CA LEU A 343 -37.12 21.52 -53.33
C LEU A 343 -38.35 20.58 -53.49
N LEU A 344 -38.78 19.95 -52.38
CA LEU A 344 -39.98 20.37 -51.62
C LEU A 344 -40.23 19.52 -50.35
N ARG A 345 -40.28 20.21 -49.20
CA ARG A 345 -41.18 20.06 -48.03
C ARG A 345 -41.31 18.75 -47.20
N ILE A 346 -40.85 18.92 -45.93
CA ILE A 346 -41.53 18.67 -44.62
C ILE A 346 -41.51 17.24 -44.01
N ALA A 347 -40.61 17.07 -43.01
CA ALA A 347 -40.85 16.70 -41.59
C ALA A 347 -39.91 15.60 -41.02
N GLY A 348 -39.12 15.93 -39.97
CA GLY A 348 -38.90 14.98 -38.86
C GLY A 348 -37.51 14.39 -38.51
N GLY A 349 -36.40 15.16 -38.63
CA GLY A 349 -35.17 15.15 -37.78
C GLY A 349 -34.34 13.89 -37.41
N PRO A 350 -33.02 13.91 -37.70
CA PRO A 350 -31.99 13.19 -36.89
C PRO A 350 -30.68 14.01 -36.67
N PHE A 351 -30.13 14.03 -35.44
CA PHE A 351 -28.82 14.66 -35.15
C PHE A 351 -27.68 13.63 -35.18
N GLY A 352 -27.08 13.49 -36.36
CA GLY A 352 -25.90 12.65 -36.63
C GLY A 352 -24.64 13.47 -36.88
N TRP A 353 -24.25 14.41 -36.02
CA TRP A 353 -22.96 15.13 -36.12
C TRP A 353 -22.48 15.56 -34.73
N ARG A 354 -21.90 14.64 -33.95
CA ARG A 354 -21.22 14.99 -32.67
C ARG A 354 -20.16 13.98 -32.21
N TRP A 355 -19.60 13.19 -33.13
CA TRP A 355 -18.58 12.18 -32.80
C TRP A 355 -17.13 12.65 -33.04
N THR A 356 -16.93 13.72 -33.81
CA THR A 356 -15.60 14.28 -34.13
C THR A 356 -14.99 15.12 -33.00
N HIS A 357 -15.76 15.52 -31.97
CA HIS A 357 -15.27 16.37 -30.89
C HIS A 357 -14.66 15.59 -29.70
N ILE A 358 -15.02 14.33 -29.50
CA ILE A 358 -14.59 13.53 -28.33
C ILE A 358 -13.23 12.86 -28.56
N HIS A 359 -12.89 12.52 -29.82
CA HIS A 359 -11.56 12.03 -30.15
C HIS A 359 -10.48 13.13 -30.07
N ALA A 360 -10.88 14.39 -30.25
CA ALA A 360 -9.99 15.55 -30.16
C ALA A 360 -9.63 15.93 -28.70
N LEU A 361 -10.49 15.65 -27.72
CA LEU A 361 -10.23 15.93 -26.30
C LEU A 361 -9.32 14.89 -25.64
N LEU A 362 -9.42 13.61 -26.03
CA LEU A 362 -8.55 12.53 -25.51
C LEU A 362 -7.14 12.52 -26.11
N CYS A 363 -6.93 13.17 -27.26
CA CYS A 363 -5.60 13.35 -27.86
C CYS A 363 -4.87 14.63 -27.40
N ARG A 364 -5.52 15.54 -26.67
CA ARG A 364 -4.97 16.85 -26.27
C ARG A 364 -4.39 16.90 -24.85
N SER A 365 -4.15 15.75 -24.21
CA SER A 365 -3.48 15.63 -22.91
C SER A 365 -2.09 14.98 -22.97
N ALA A 366 -1.47 14.96 -24.15
CA ALA A 366 -0.07 14.58 -24.34
C ALA A 366 0.76 15.84 -24.64
N LEU A 367 1.30 16.40 -23.56
CA LEU A 367 2.41 17.34 -23.43
C LEU A 367 2.31 18.75 -24.05
N TRP A 368 2.60 19.70 -23.14
CA TRP A 368 3.36 20.94 -23.31
C TRP A 368 2.62 22.19 -23.80
N THR A 369 2.53 23.14 -22.87
CA THR A 369 2.50 24.59 -23.11
C THR A 369 3.64 25.02 -24.05
N PRO A 370 3.35 25.74 -25.14
CA PRO A 370 4.37 26.41 -25.94
C PRO A 370 4.38 27.93 -25.70
N GLY A 371 5.59 28.45 -25.47
CA GLY A 371 6.04 29.81 -25.75
C GLY A 371 7.57 29.73 -25.75
N LEU A 372 8.34 30.15 -26.75
CA LEU A 372 8.11 31.02 -27.88
C LEU A 372 8.79 30.45 -29.15
N SER A 373 8.14 30.69 -30.28
CA SER A 373 8.68 31.20 -31.54
C SER A 373 9.71 30.41 -32.37
N SER A 374 9.22 30.06 -33.57
CA SER A 374 9.87 30.24 -34.88
C SER A 374 11.04 29.31 -35.25
N VAL A 375 10.81 28.37 -36.16
CA VAL A 375 11.01 28.55 -37.62
C VAL A 375 10.70 27.20 -38.28
N THR A 376 9.83 27.29 -39.28
CA THR A 376 9.47 26.25 -40.25
C THR A 376 10.62 26.00 -41.22
N ALA A 377 11.05 24.75 -41.44
CA ALA A 377 11.58 24.29 -42.74
C ALA A 377 11.66 22.76 -42.80
N LEU A 378 11.06 22.22 -43.86
CA LEU A 378 10.93 20.82 -44.26
C LEU A 378 12.28 20.13 -44.56
N VAL A 379 12.46 18.88 -44.11
CA VAL A 379 13.19 17.78 -44.82
C VAL A 379 12.58 16.44 -44.31
N PRO A 380 12.46 15.39 -45.15
CA PRO A 380 11.41 14.36 -45.04
C PRO A 380 11.80 13.15 -44.18
N ALA A 381 10.77 12.41 -43.77
CA ALA A 381 10.87 11.17 -43.01
C ALA A 381 11.65 10.07 -43.75
N PRO A 382 12.58 9.36 -43.11
CA PRO A 382 13.05 8.06 -43.56
C PRO A 382 12.08 6.96 -43.11
N THR A 383 11.75 6.07 -44.03
CA THR A 383 10.93 4.87 -43.84
C THR A 383 11.59 3.91 -42.83
N PHE A 384 10.85 3.56 -41.77
CA PHE A 384 11.23 2.57 -40.78
C PHE A 384 10.51 1.23 -41.07
N THR A 385 11.27 0.14 -41.10
CA THR A 385 10.79 -1.23 -41.26
C THR A 385 10.15 -1.75 -39.96
N PRO A 386 9.17 -2.69 -40.03
CA PRO A 386 8.33 -3.03 -38.89
C PRO A 386 8.99 -4.10 -38.00
N GLY A 387 9.50 -3.66 -36.85
CA GLY A 387 9.94 -4.52 -35.76
C GLY A 387 8.95 -4.49 -34.59
N ARG A 388 8.19 -5.57 -34.44
CA ARG A 388 7.55 -6.08 -33.21
C ARG A 388 6.67 -5.09 -32.42
N GLU A 389 5.40 -5.13 -32.76
CA GLU A 389 4.29 -4.48 -32.06
C GLU A 389 4.11 -5.05 -30.64
N GLU A 390 4.81 -4.48 -29.64
CA GLU A 390 4.44 -4.67 -28.24
C GLU A 390 3.20 -3.84 -27.91
N ALA A 391 2.13 -4.54 -27.56
CA ALA A 391 0.79 -4.02 -27.42
C ALA A 391 0.64 -2.83 -26.42
N PRO A 392 -0.30 -1.89 -26.67
CA PRO A 392 -0.62 -0.74 -25.79
C PRO A 392 -1.19 -1.12 -24.41
N LEU A 393 -1.29 -2.42 -24.10
CA LEU A 393 -1.76 -2.98 -22.84
C LEU A 393 -0.72 -2.92 -21.72
N GLY A 394 0.58 -2.94 -22.06
CA GLY A 394 1.68 -2.89 -21.09
C GLY A 394 1.77 -1.56 -20.33
N GLY A 395 1.49 -0.43 -21.01
CA GLY A 395 1.47 0.90 -20.38
C GLY A 395 0.30 1.07 -19.41
N LYS A 396 -0.90 0.59 -19.77
CA LYS A 396 -2.09 0.66 -18.92
C LYS A 396 -1.96 -0.16 -17.65
N ARG A 397 -1.35 -1.35 -17.71
CA ARG A 397 -1.07 -2.17 -16.53
C ARG A 397 -0.09 -1.49 -15.58
N ARG A 398 1.01 -0.93 -16.11
CA ARG A 398 2.01 -0.19 -15.31
C ARG A 398 1.41 1.06 -14.66
N LEU A 399 0.54 1.77 -15.37
CA LEU A 399 -0.19 2.92 -14.84
C LEU A 399 -1.14 2.53 -13.70
N LEU A 400 -1.93 1.46 -13.87
CA LEU A 400 -2.83 0.96 -12.83
C LEU A 400 -2.09 0.50 -11.57
N GLU A 401 -0.92 -0.11 -11.75
CA GLU A 401 -0.07 -0.58 -10.66
C GLU A 401 0.61 0.58 -9.91
N ALA A 402 1.02 1.62 -10.64
CA ALA A 402 1.53 2.87 -10.05
C ALA A 402 0.43 3.63 -9.28
N LEU A 403 -0.80 3.66 -9.78
CA LEU A 403 -1.95 4.25 -9.10
C LEU A 403 -2.34 3.49 -7.83
N ARG A 404 -2.21 2.16 -7.81
CA ARG A 404 -2.45 1.33 -6.61
C ARG A 404 -1.39 1.52 -5.53
N ARG A 405 -0.12 1.69 -5.90
CA ARG A 405 0.98 1.91 -4.96
C ARG A 405 0.93 3.29 -4.29
N ASN A 406 0.26 4.27 -4.90
CA ASN A 406 0.21 5.65 -4.40
C ASN A 406 -1.23 6.19 -4.33
N PRO A 407 -1.94 6.02 -3.20
CA PRO A 407 -3.30 6.55 -3.03
C PRO A 407 -3.38 8.09 -3.14
N ASN A 408 -2.27 8.79 -2.93
CA ASN A 408 -2.17 10.24 -3.09
C ASN A 408 -2.17 10.69 -4.57
N LEU A 409 -1.79 9.84 -5.52
CA LEU A 409 -1.90 10.15 -6.95
C LEU A 409 -3.37 10.16 -7.39
N LEU A 410 -4.19 9.22 -6.90
CA LEU A 410 -5.63 9.23 -7.16
C LEU A 410 -6.31 10.49 -6.64
N LYS A 411 -5.86 11.04 -5.49
CA LYS A 411 -6.35 12.33 -4.99
C LYS A 411 -6.01 13.49 -5.94
N ARG A 412 -4.84 13.46 -6.60
CA ARG A 412 -4.42 14.49 -7.57
C ARG A 412 -5.16 14.41 -8.91
N PHE A 413 -5.53 13.20 -9.35
CA PHE A 413 -6.31 13.02 -10.59
C PHE A 413 -7.82 13.12 -10.40
N ARG A 414 -8.31 13.12 -9.16
CA ARG A 414 -9.74 13.19 -8.85
C ARG A 414 -10.46 14.35 -9.57
N PRO A 415 -9.96 15.60 -9.57
CA PRO A 415 -10.67 16.71 -10.23
C PRO A 415 -10.82 16.49 -11.74
N VAL A 416 -9.77 15.98 -12.39
CA VAL A 416 -9.77 15.68 -13.83
C VAL A 416 -10.74 14.54 -14.16
N LEU A 417 -10.78 13.51 -13.30
CA LEU A 417 -11.70 12.39 -13.49
C LEU A 417 -13.16 12.79 -13.24
N GLU A 418 -13.40 13.67 -12.28
CA GLU A 418 -14.73 14.25 -12.01
C GLU A 418 -15.20 15.10 -13.19
N GLU A 419 -14.34 15.97 -13.73
CA GLU A 419 -14.63 16.80 -14.90
C GLU A 419 -14.95 15.95 -16.15
N VAL A 420 -14.13 14.94 -16.45
CA VAL A 420 -14.34 14.03 -17.59
C VAL A 420 -15.61 13.18 -17.40
N LEU A 421 -15.92 12.79 -16.16
CA LEU A 421 -17.14 12.08 -15.84
C LEU A 421 -18.37 12.97 -16.04
N GLU A 422 -18.32 14.22 -15.58
CA GLU A 422 -19.38 15.21 -15.78
C GLU A 422 -19.62 15.50 -17.26
N GLU A 423 -18.57 15.72 -18.05
CA GLU A 423 -18.68 15.87 -19.50
C GLU A 423 -19.34 14.65 -20.16
N LYS A 424 -18.96 13.45 -19.70
CA LYS A 424 -19.54 12.21 -20.22
C LYS A 424 -21.01 12.08 -19.86
N LEU A 425 -21.38 12.45 -18.64
CA LEU A 425 -22.76 12.44 -18.15
C LEU A 425 -23.62 13.49 -18.89
N GLU A 426 -23.09 14.68 -19.15
CA GLU A 426 -23.73 15.69 -19.99
C GLU A 426 -23.94 15.22 -21.42
N SER A 427 -22.96 14.54 -22.01
CA SER A 427 -23.09 13.94 -23.35
C SER A 427 -24.17 12.85 -23.43
N MET A 428 -24.52 12.25 -22.29
CA MET A 428 -25.62 11.28 -22.17
C MET A 428 -26.93 11.92 -21.69
N GLY A 429 -26.99 13.24 -21.55
CA GLY A 429 -28.21 14.00 -21.24
C GLY A 429 -28.43 14.31 -19.75
N VAL A 430 -27.43 14.09 -18.88
CA VAL A 430 -27.50 14.45 -17.45
C VAL A 430 -26.82 15.80 -17.23
N LYS A 431 -27.59 16.83 -16.82
CA LYS A 431 -27.05 18.18 -16.58
C LYS A 431 -26.10 18.20 -15.37
N ARG A 432 -25.00 18.95 -15.43
CA ARG A 432 -24.02 19.13 -14.32
C ARG A 432 -24.64 19.53 -12.97
N VAL A 433 -25.73 20.29 -12.99
CA VAL A 433 -26.40 20.80 -11.78
C VAL A 433 -27.40 19.79 -11.19
N ALA A 434 -27.58 18.61 -11.82
CA ALA A 434 -28.55 17.62 -11.37
C ALA A 434 -28.06 16.91 -10.11
N LYS A 435 -28.74 17.14 -8.98
CA LYS A 435 -28.51 16.42 -7.72
C LYS A 435 -28.98 14.95 -7.75
N GLY A 436 -29.71 14.55 -8.79
CA GLY A 436 -30.19 13.18 -8.98
C GLY A 436 -30.87 12.99 -10.34
N ILE A 437 -31.00 11.72 -10.76
CA ILE A 437 -31.66 11.31 -12.01
C ILE A 437 -32.88 10.45 -11.69
N SER A 438 -33.94 10.55 -12.50
CA SER A 438 -35.13 9.72 -12.30
C SER A 438 -34.82 8.23 -12.49
N ALA A 439 -35.55 7.34 -11.82
CA ALA A 439 -35.36 5.89 -11.94
C ALA A 439 -35.53 5.39 -13.40
N ARG A 440 -36.40 6.04 -14.19
CA ARG A 440 -36.58 5.74 -15.61
C ARG A 440 -35.36 6.15 -16.44
N THR A 441 -34.83 7.35 -16.18
CA THR A 441 -33.61 7.86 -16.83
C THR A 441 -32.40 7.00 -16.47
N TYR A 442 -32.28 6.58 -15.21
CA TYR A 442 -31.21 5.67 -14.77
C TYR A 442 -31.24 4.33 -15.50
N LYS A 443 -32.42 3.68 -15.59
CA LYS A 443 -32.57 2.41 -16.32
C LYS A 443 -32.19 2.55 -17.80
N SER A 444 -32.61 3.64 -18.44
CA SER A 444 -32.26 3.95 -19.83
C SER A 444 -30.76 4.17 -20.02
N LEU A 445 -30.12 4.96 -19.16
CA LEU A 445 -28.68 5.23 -19.20
C LEU A 445 -27.86 3.97 -18.91
N GLN A 446 -28.28 3.17 -17.95
CA GLN A 446 -27.65 1.90 -17.62
C GLN A 446 -27.66 0.94 -18.82
N ALA A 447 -28.79 0.85 -19.54
CA ALA A 447 -28.89 0.04 -20.76
C ALA A 447 -27.94 0.56 -21.85
N LEU A 448 -27.87 1.87 -22.06
CA LEU A 448 -26.98 2.49 -23.04
C LEU A 448 -25.50 2.27 -22.72
N VAL A 449 -25.11 2.42 -21.45
CA VAL A 449 -23.74 2.14 -20.99
C VAL A 449 -23.38 0.67 -21.16
N ARG A 450 -24.30 -0.25 -20.85
CA ARG A 450 -24.10 -1.69 -21.07
C ARG A 450 -23.88 -2.00 -22.55
N LEU A 451 -24.67 -1.40 -23.44
CA LEU A 451 -24.51 -1.55 -24.89
C LEU A 451 -23.15 -1.02 -25.36
N GLN A 452 -22.72 0.16 -24.89
CA GLN A 452 -21.40 0.71 -25.24
C GLN A 452 -20.25 -0.15 -24.72
N GLN A 453 -20.39 -0.74 -23.53
CA GLN A 453 -19.40 -1.66 -23.00
C GLN A 453 -19.33 -2.95 -23.82
N GLN A 454 -20.47 -3.48 -24.26
CA GLN A 454 -20.55 -4.67 -25.10
C GLN A 454 -19.93 -4.44 -26.48
N GLN A 455 -20.28 -3.34 -27.16
CA GLN A 455 -19.68 -2.96 -28.44
C GLN A 455 -18.16 -2.74 -28.34
N LYS A 456 -17.67 -2.22 -27.21
CA LYS A 456 -16.23 -2.10 -26.96
C LYS A 456 -15.59 -3.47 -26.67
N ALA A 457 -16.30 -4.36 -26.00
CA ALA A 457 -15.81 -5.70 -25.69
C ALA A 457 -15.73 -6.60 -26.93
N GLU A 458 -16.64 -6.44 -27.88
CA GLU A 458 -16.59 -7.09 -29.21
C GLU A 458 -15.31 -6.74 -29.97
N LYS A 459 -14.79 -5.51 -29.80
CA LYS A 459 -13.51 -5.08 -30.40
C LYS A 459 -12.27 -5.67 -29.71
N PHE A 460 -12.42 -6.27 -28.53
CA PHE A 460 -11.31 -6.86 -27.77
C PHE A 460 -11.69 -8.21 -27.14
N PRO A 461 -11.86 -9.28 -27.96
CA PRO A 461 -12.33 -10.59 -27.49
C PRO A 461 -11.43 -11.23 -26.41
N SER A 462 -10.13 -10.94 -26.46
CA SER A 462 -9.13 -11.42 -25.47
C SER A 462 -9.39 -10.88 -24.04
N LEU A 463 -9.99 -9.69 -23.91
CA LEU A 463 -10.35 -9.13 -22.61
C LEU A 463 -11.55 -9.84 -21.99
N LEU A 464 -12.50 -10.30 -22.80
CA LEU A 464 -13.63 -11.11 -22.33
C LEU A 464 -13.15 -12.46 -21.80
N GLN A 465 -12.28 -13.14 -22.55
CA GLN A 465 -11.65 -14.38 -22.10
C GLN A 465 -10.86 -14.19 -20.81
N LEU A 466 -10.12 -13.09 -20.67
CA LEU A 466 -9.38 -12.76 -19.45
C LEU A 466 -10.32 -12.47 -18.26
N ARG A 467 -11.40 -11.72 -18.50
CA ARG A 467 -12.42 -11.44 -17.49
C ARG A 467 -13.07 -12.73 -17.00
N ASP A 468 -13.44 -13.62 -17.91
CA ASP A 468 -14.10 -14.88 -17.55
C ASP A 468 -13.14 -15.83 -16.81
N LYS A 469 -11.85 -15.87 -17.20
CA LYS A 469 -10.78 -16.54 -16.43
C LYS A 469 -10.64 -15.97 -15.01
N LEU A 470 -10.68 -14.66 -14.84
CA LEU A 470 -10.61 -13.99 -13.53
C LEU A 470 -11.86 -14.28 -12.70
N VAL A 471 -13.06 -14.22 -13.29
CA VAL A 471 -14.32 -14.57 -12.62
C VAL A 471 -14.30 -16.02 -12.14
N GLN A 472 -13.83 -16.96 -12.98
CA GLN A 472 -13.65 -18.35 -12.56
C GLN A 472 -12.63 -18.49 -11.43
N ALA A 473 -11.51 -17.79 -11.48
CA ALA A 473 -10.49 -17.82 -10.42
C ALA A 473 -11.04 -17.30 -9.08
N VAL A 474 -11.80 -16.20 -9.11
CA VAL A 474 -12.49 -15.65 -7.93
C VAL A 474 -13.54 -16.63 -7.41
N LEU A 475 -14.36 -17.23 -8.28
CA LEU A 475 -15.35 -18.23 -7.87
C LEU A 475 -14.71 -19.49 -7.27
N ARG A 476 -13.57 -19.94 -7.78
CA ARG A 476 -12.80 -21.05 -7.17
C ARG A 476 -12.27 -20.66 -5.79
N LYS A 477 -11.71 -19.46 -5.64
CA LYS A 477 -11.25 -18.92 -4.35
C LYS A 477 -12.39 -18.81 -3.32
N VAL A 478 -13.56 -18.31 -3.74
CA VAL A 478 -14.75 -18.23 -2.87
C VAL A 478 -15.23 -19.62 -2.45
N ARG A 479 -15.19 -20.62 -3.34
CA ARG A 479 -15.50 -22.02 -2.97
C ARG A 479 -14.48 -22.62 -2.01
N GLN A 480 -13.20 -22.30 -2.15
CA GLN A 480 -12.15 -22.72 -1.22
C GLN A 480 -12.31 -22.08 0.16
N CYS A 481 -12.69 -20.79 0.22
CA CYS A 481 -12.99 -20.09 1.47
C CYS A 481 -14.34 -20.53 2.11
N LYS A 482 -15.22 -21.20 1.35
CA LYS A 482 -16.48 -21.78 1.85
C LYS A 482 -16.37 -23.25 2.28
N LYS A 483 -15.19 -23.89 2.20
CA LYS A 483 -15.01 -25.20 2.83
C LYS A 483 -15.04 -25.02 4.35
N PRO A 484 -16.00 -25.62 5.09
CA PRO A 484 -15.97 -25.60 6.54
C PRO A 484 -14.71 -26.34 7.00
N GLY A 485 -13.96 -25.74 7.91
CA GLY A 485 -12.82 -26.37 8.56
C GLY A 485 -13.28 -27.64 9.26
N GLY A 486 -12.81 -28.78 8.76
CA GLY A 486 -13.06 -30.09 9.32
C GLY A 486 -11.81 -30.94 9.23
N ALA A 487 -11.02 -30.93 10.30
CA ALA A 487 -10.24 -32.06 10.85
C ALA A 487 -9.24 -31.52 11.88
N LEU A 488 -9.68 -31.43 13.14
CA LEU A 488 -8.78 -31.56 14.29
C LEU A 488 -8.18 -32.98 14.28
N PRO A 489 -6.88 -33.19 14.57
CA PRO A 489 -6.32 -34.52 14.68
C PRO A 489 -6.95 -35.22 15.90
N ARG A 490 -7.65 -36.33 15.64
CA ARG A 490 -8.11 -37.26 16.66
C ARG A 490 -6.91 -37.77 17.46
N GLN A 491 -7.02 -37.68 18.78
CA GLN A 491 -6.23 -38.47 19.72
C GLN A 491 -6.31 -39.95 19.31
N LEU A 492 -5.15 -40.57 19.07
CA LEU A 492 -5.01 -42.02 19.10
C LEU A 492 -4.72 -42.40 20.55
N SER A 493 -5.75 -42.85 21.23
CA SER A 493 -5.66 -43.70 22.40
C SER A 493 -5.03 -45.04 22.01
N ILE A 494 -3.83 -45.30 22.51
CA ILE A 494 -3.29 -46.67 22.65
C ILE A 494 -3.06 -46.85 24.15
N ILE A 495 -3.88 -47.70 24.77
CA ILE A 495 -3.59 -48.29 26.09
C ILE A 495 -3.74 -49.81 25.95
N SER A 496 -2.88 -50.49 26.71
CA SER A 496 -2.78 -51.93 27.01
C SER A 496 -1.87 -52.69 26.05
N GLY A 497 -0.78 -53.31 26.46
CA GLY A 497 -0.21 -53.50 27.80
C GLY A 497 0.71 -54.72 27.70
N GLU A 498 1.89 -54.69 28.33
CA GLU A 498 2.57 -55.93 28.67
C GLU A 498 3.44 -55.73 29.91
N VAL A 499 3.17 -56.61 30.86
CA VAL A 499 3.81 -56.84 32.14
C VAL A 499 5.05 -57.70 31.88
N THR A 500 6.19 -57.38 32.49
CA THR A 500 6.99 -58.29 33.34
C THR A 500 8.40 -57.75 33.61
N SER A 501 8.79 -57.90 34.88
CA SER A 501 10.14 -57.87 35.49
C SER A 501 10.81 -56.52 35.73
#